data_AF-A0A852DTS3-F1
#
_entry.id   AF-A0A852DTS3-F1
#
_cell.length_a   1.000
_cell.length_b   1.000
_cell.length_c   1.000
_cell.angle_alpha   90.00
_cell.angle_beta   90.00
_cell.angle_gamma   90.00
#
_symmetry.space_group_name_H-M   'P 1'
#
loop_
_entity.id
_entity.type
_entity.pdbx_description
1 polymer ?
#
loop_
_entity_poly.entity_id
_entity_poly.type
_entity_poly.pdbx_seq_one_letter_code
_entity_poly.pdbx_strand_id
1 'polypeptide(L)'
;PVFPGLFEFCSRYTGASLQGATQLNNKICDIAINWAGGLHHAKKFEASGFCYVNDIVIGILELLKYHPRVLYIDIDIHHGDGVQEAFYLTDRVMTVSFHKYGNYFFPGTGDMYEVGAESGRYYCLNVPLRDGIDDQSYKHLFQPVINQVVDYYQPTCIVLQCGADSLGCDRLGCFNLSIRGHGECVEYVKSFNIPLLVLGGGGYTVRNVARCWTYETSLLVDEPISDELPYSGKLE
;
A
#
# COMPACT_ATOMS: atom_id res chain seq x y z
N PRO A 1 -18.21 -1.22 10.39
CA PRO A 1 -19.56 -1.52 10.95
C PRO A 1 -19.90 -3.00 10.76
N VAL A 2 -20.90 -3.53 11.48
CA VAL A 2 -21.48 -4.83 11.14
C VAL A 2 -22.37 -4.65 9.90
N PHE A 3 -22.23 -5.52 8.90
CA PHE A 3 -23.08 -5.55 7.71
C PHE A 3 -23.27 -6.99 7.21
N PRO A 4 -24.37 -7.30 6.49
CA PRO A 4 -24.59 -8.62 5.91
C PRO A 4 -23.44 -9.02 4.97
N GLY A 5 -22.86 -10.20 5.17
CA GLY A 5 -21.74 -10.69 4.36
C GLY A 5 -20.36 -10.18 4.77
N LEU A 6 -20.22 -9.52 5.94
CA LEU A 6 -18.92 -9.01 6.43
C LEU A 6 -17.80 -10.05 6.39
N PHE A 7 -18.04 -11.25 6.89
CA PHE A 7 -17.01 -12.30 6.90
C PHE A 7 -16.69 -12.82 5.49
N GLU A 8 -17.69 -12.91 4.61
CA GLU A 8 -17.48 -13.29 3.21
C GLU A 8 -16.64 -12.23 2.48
N PHE A 9 -16.93 -10.95 2.69
CA PHE A 9 -16.11 -9.84 2.20
C PHE A 9 -14.65 -9.98 2.64
N CYS A 10 -14.43 -10.26 3.93
CA CYS A 10 -13.09 -10.50 4.48
C CYS A 10 -12.37 -11.67 3.85
N SER A 11 -13.08 -12.79 3.70
CA SER A 11 -12.55 -14.00 3.06
C SER A 11 -12.12 -13.74 1.62
N ARG A 12 -12.91 -12.99 0.85
CA ARG A 12 -12.63 -12.68 -0.56
C ARG A 12 -11.36 -11.83 -0.74
N TYR A 13 -11.26 -10.69 -0.07
CA TYR A 13 -10.08 -9.83 -0.25
C TYR A 13 -8.81 -10.47 0.34
N THR A 14 -8.93 -11.19 1.46
CA THR A 14 -7.79 -11.86 2.09
C THR A 14 -7.27 -13.02 1.26
N GLY A 15 -8.20 -13.86 0.75
CA GLY A 15 -7.85 -15.00 -0.09
C GLY A 15 -7.10 -14.59 -1.36
N ALA A 16 -7.47 -13.46 -1.96
CA ALA A 16 -6.80 -12.93 -3.14
C ALA A 16 -5.36 -12.44 -2.84
N SER A 17 -5.13 -11.73 -1.73
CA SER A 17 -3.77 -11.32 -1.32
C SER A 17 -2.88 -12.52 -0.99
N LEU A 18 -3.43 -13.52 -0.28
CA LEU A 18 -2.73 -14.78 -0.02
C LEU A 18 -2.41 -15.52 -1.32
N GLN A 19 -3.36 -15.59 -2.25
CA GLN A 19 -3.12 -16.23 -3.55
C GLN A 19 -2.04 -15.49 -4.35
N GLY A 20 -2.06 -14.15 -4.38
CA GLY A 20 -1.00 -13.34 -5.01
C GLY A 20 0.38 -13.66 -4.43
N ALA A 21 0.50 -13.68 -3.10
CA ALA A 21 1.74 -14.07 -2.42
C ALA A 21 2.19 -15.50 -2.78
N THR A 22 1.28 -16.48 -2.81
CA THR A 22 1.65 -17.85 -3.24
C THR A 22 2.09 -17.92 -4.69
N GLN A 23 1.51 -17.13 -5.60
CA GLN A 23 1.93 -17.11 -7.01
C GLN A 23 3.33 -16.52 -7.18
N LEU A 24 3.67 -15.46 -6.41
CA LEU A 24 5.02 -14.88 -6.37
C LEU A 24 6.05 -15.89 -5.82
N ASN A 25 5.75 -16.54 -4.68
CA ASN A 25 6.61 -17.58 -4.10
C ASN A 25 6.88 -18.73 -5.08
N ASN A 26 5.85 -19.14 -5.83
CA ASN A 26 5.94 -20.21 -6.83
C ASN A 26 6.45 -19.74 -8.18
N LYS A 27 6.84 -18.46 -8.32
CA LYS A 27 7.36 -17.85 -9.55
C LYS A 27 6.43 -18.03 -10.75
N ILE A 28 5.12 -17.95 -10.52
CA ILE A 28 4.09 -18.02 -11.56
C ILE A 28 3.92 -16.66 -12.25
N CYS A 29 4.19 -15.57 -11.53
CA CYS A 29 4.20 -14.21 -12.03
C CYS A 29 5.31 -13.39 -11.37
N ASP A 30 5.71 -12.29 -12.02
CA ASP A 30 6.61 -11.29 -11.45
C ASP A 30 5.83 -10.22 -10.65
N ILE A 31 4.59 -9.95 -11.06
CA ILE A 31 3.67 -9.00 -10.43
C ILE A 31 2.32 -9.69 -10.18
N ALA A 32 1.79 -9.59 -8.96
CA ALA A 32 0.45 -10.02 -8.61
C ALA A 32 -0.37 -8.82 -8.13
N ILE A 33 -1.60 -8.66 -8.61
CA ILE A 33 -2.45 -7.49 -8.33
C ILE A 33 -3.74 -7.94 -7.62
N ASN A 34 -4.02 -7.34 -6.47
CA ASN A 34 -5.29 -7.48 -5.75
C ASN A 34 -5.81 -6.12 -5.26
N TRP A 35 -6.54 -5.41 -6.12
CA TRP A 35 -7.16 -4.13 -5.76
C TRP A 35 -8.23 -4.22 -4.66
N ALA A 36 -8.74 -5.42 -4.34
CA ALA A 36 -9.71 -5.60 -3.26
C ALA A 36 -9.06 -5.64 -1.85
N GLY A 37 -7.75 -5.91 -1.79
CA GLY A 37 -6.98 -5.97 -0.54
C GLY A 37 -6.37 -4.63 -0.14
N GLY A 38 -5.38 -4.68 0.74
CA GLY A 38 -4.68 -3.47 1.22
C GLY A 38 -5.30 -2.86 2.49
N LEU A 39 -6.01 -3.66 3.29
CA LEU A 39 -6.71 -3.18 4.49
C LEU A 39 -5.75 -3.16 5.70
N HIS A 40 -4.87 -2.15 5.71
CA HIS A 40 -3.68 -2.09 6.56
C HIS A 40 -3.90 -1.83 8.05
N HIS A 41 -5.09 -1.38 8.48
CA HIS A 41 -5.34 -0.95 9.86
C HIS A 41 -5.75 -2.08 10.81
N ALA A 42 -6.19 -3.23 10.28
CA ALA A 42 -6.66 -4.33 11.13
C ALA A 42 -5.52 -4.83 12.04
N LYS A 43 -5.83 -5.03 13.32
CA LYS A 43 -4.88 -5.50 14.34
C LYS A 43 -5.09 -6.97 14.62
N LYS A 44 -4.22 -7.56 15.43
CA LYS A 44 -4.30 -8.99 15.78
C LYS A 44 -5.60 -9.37 16.50
N PHE A 45 -6.13 -8.48 17.33
CA PHE A 45 -7.29 -8.75 18.19
C PHE A 45 -8.45 -7.74 18.02
N GLU A 46 -8.35 -6.81 17.08
CA GLU A 46 -9.38 -5.80 16.85
C GLU A 46 -9.44 -5.31 15.39
N ALA A 47 -10.64 -4.92 14.96
CA ALA A 47 -10.85 -4.20 13.72
C ALA A 47 -10.60 -2.70 13.94
N SER A 48 -10.06 -2.02 12.93
CA SER A 48 -9.76 -0.58 13.00
C SER A 48 -9.81 0.04 11.60
N GLY A 49 -10.20 1.32 11.47
CA GLY A 49 -10.12 2.06 10.21
C GLY A 49 -10.74 1.35 9.00
N PHE A 50 -11.96 0.81 9.14
CA PHE A 50 -12.66 0.00 8.13
C PHE A 50 -12.02 -1.37 7.79
N CYS A 51 -10.92 -1.73 8.44
CA CYS A 51 -10.19 -2.97 8.25
C CYS A 51 -10.59 -4.00 9.32
N TYR A 52 -10.96 -5.21 8.89
CA TYR A 52 -11.39 -6.30 9.79
C TYR A 52 -10.39 -7.47 9.84
N VAL A 53 -9.75 -7.78 8.70
CA VAL A 53 -8.68 -8.76 8.57
C VAL A 53 -7.53 -8.06 7.86
N ASN A 54 -6.32 -8.20 8.37
CA ASN A 54 -5.14 -7.60 7.76
C ASN A 54 -4.58 -8.56 6.70
N ASP A 55 -5.08 -8.43 5.47
CA ASP A 55 -4.69 -9.29 4.36
C ASP A 55 -3.21 -9.11 3.97
N ILE A 56 -2.67 -7.92 4.21
CA ILE A 56 -1.28 -7.56 3.94
C ILE A 56 -0.35 -8.38 4.84
N VAL A 57 -0.61 -8.40 6.16
CA VAL A 57 0.17 -9.18 7.12
C VAL A 57 0.12 -10.67 6.76
N ILE A 58 -1.04 -11.19 6.39
CA ILE A 58 -1.21 -12.58 5.97
C ILE A 58 -0.40 -12.87 4.69
N GLY A 59 -0.46 -11.98 3.69
CA GLY A 59 0.32 -12.08 2.46
C GLY A 59 1.83 -12.05 2.72
N ILE A 60 2.31 -11.13 3.57
CA ILE A 60 3.73 -11.03 3.93
C ILE A 60 4.20 -12.28 4.67
N LEU A 61 3.40 -12.83 5.60
CA LEU A 61 3.72 -14.08 6.28
C LEU A 61 3.86 -15.26 5.30
N GLU A 62 3.06 -15.29 4.23
CA GLU A 62 3.21 -16.28 3.16
C GLU A 62 4.52 -16.07 2.39
N LEU A 63 4.85 -14.83 2.01
CA LEU A 63 6.10 -14.48 1.32
C LEU A 63 7.33 -14.86 2.15
N LEU A 64 7.29 -14.65 3.47
CA LEU A 64 8.38 -14.98 4.39
C LEU A 64 8.71 -16.48 4.47
N LYS A 65 7.90 -17.37 3.88
CA LYS A 65 8.28 -18.78 3.72
C LYS A 65 9.45 -18.99 2.74
N TYR A 66 9.63 -18.08 1.79
CA TYR A 66 10.67 -18.18 0.74
C TYR A 66 11.61 -16.96 0.72
N HIS A 67 11.12 -15.78 1.09
CA HIS A 67 11.85 -14.53 1.03
C HIS A 67 12.54 -14.22 2.37
N PRO A 68 13.87 -14.04 2.42
CA PRO A 68 14.56 -13.66 3.65
C PRO A 68 14.15 -12.26 4.13
N ARG A 69 13.90 -11.34 3.18
CA ARG A 69 13.55 -9.94 3.41
C ARG A 69 12.41 -9.51 2.49
N VAL A 70 11.32 -9.03 3.10
CA VAL A 70 10.16 -8.45 2.40
C VAL A 70 10.11 -6.95 2.72
N LEU A 71 9.94 -6.11 1.72
CA LEU A 71 9.73 -4.67 1.89
C LEU A 71 8.24 -4.37 1.70
N TYR A 72 7.64 -3.72 2.68
CA TYR A 72 6.29 -3.19 2.61
C TYR A 72 6.35 -1.67 2.41
N ILE A 73 5.71 -1.18 1.35
CA ILE A 73 5.59 0.24 1.03
C ILE A 73 4.11 0.61 1.06
N ASP A 74 3.79 1.69 1.76
CA ASP A 74 2.43 2.17 1.98
C ASP A 74 2.31 3.63 1.54
N ILE A 75 1.50 3.87 0.51
CA ILE A 75 1.23 5.22 -0.04
C ILE A 75 -0.22 5.68 0.21
N ASP A 76 -0.99 4.95 1.04
CA ASP A 76 -2.25 5.45 1.61
C ASP A 76 -2.01 6.75 2.37
N ILE A 77 -3.03 7.61 2.45
CA ILE A 77 -2.87 8.83 3.25
C ILE A 77 -2.78 8.53 4.75
N HIS A 78 -3.30 7.41 5.21
CA HIS A 78 -3.25 6.99 6.61
C HIS A 78 -1.99 6.17 6.89
N HIS A 79 -1.47 6.30 8.11
CA HIS A 79 -0.35 5.47 8.54
C HIS A 79 -0.74 3.98 8.56
N GLY A 80 0.06 3.12 7.92
CA GLY A 80 -0.05 1.65 7.88
C GLY A 80 0.22 0.94 9.21
N ASP A 81 -0.41 1.41 10.28
CA ASP A 81 -0.15 1.07 11.66
C ASP A 81 -0.32 -0.42 11.99
N GLY A 82 -1.28 -1.11 11.39
CA GLY A 82 -1.49 -2.54 11.64
C GLY A 82 -0.39 -3.42 11.05
N VAL A 83 0.15 -3.05 9.89
CA VAL A 83 1.30 -3.74 9.29
C VAL A 83 2.58 -3.41 10.04
N GLN A 84 2.78 -2.13 10.40
CA GLN A 84 3.88 -1.70 11.26
C GLN A 84 3.91 -2.48 12.58
N GLU A 85 2.78 -2.54 13.30
CA GLU A 85 2.68 -3.23 14.59
C GLU A 85 2.99 -4.72 14.46
N ALA A 86 2.47 -5.38 13.41
CA ALA A 86 2.68 -6.80 13.18
C ALA A 86 4.15 -7.20 12.99
N PHE A 87 4.98 -6.27 12.50
CA PHE A 87 6.39 -6.52 12.18
C PHE A 87 7.37 -5.64 12.97
N TYR A 88 6.91 -4.96 14.03
CA TYR A 88 7.70 -3.96 14.76
C TYR A 88 9.00 -4.47 15.39
N LEU A 89 9.09 -5.78 15.64
CA LEU A 89 10.21 -6.43 16.34
C LEU A 89 11.12 -7.28 15.44
N THR A 90 10.92 -7.29 14.12
CA THR A 90 11.67 -8.14 13.18
C THR A 90 12.42 -7.33 12.13
N ASP A 91 13.60 -7.82 11.74
CA ASP A 91 14.40 -7.28 10.63
C ASP A 91 14.06 -7.94 9.29
N ARG A 92 13.19 -8.96 9.28
CA ARG A 92 12.80 -9.69 8.06
C ARG A 92 11.73 -8.99 7.23
N VAL A 93 11.06 -7.99 7.81
CA VAL A 93 10.08 -7.16 7.12
C VAL A 93 10.40 -5.72 7.43
N MET A 94 10.64 -4.92 6.40
CA MET A 94 10.80 -3.48 6.55
C MET A 94 9.50 -2.81 6.14
N THR A 95 8.93 -1.97 7.01
CA THR A 95 7.71 -1.20 6.70
C THR A 95 8.06 0.25 6.44
N VAL A 96 7.64 0.79 5.31
CA VAL A 96 7.81 2.19 4.92
C VAL A 96 6.46 2.81 4.64
N SER A 97 6.07 3.84 5.39
CA SER A 97 4.77 4.51 5.23
C SER A 97 4.93 6.01 5.04
N PHE A 98 4.25 6.56 4.03
CA PHE A 98 4.17 7.98 3.72
C PHE A 98 2.74 8.46 3.95
N HIS A 99 2.51 9.21 5.02
CA HIS A 99 1.14 9.46 5.48
C HIS A 99 0.98 10.86 6.09
N LYS A 100 -0.26 11.32 6.17
CA LYS A 100 -0.60 12.55 6.89
C LYS A 100 -0.45 12.32 8.40
N TYR A 101 0.28 13.20 9.08
CA TYR A 101 0.50 13.11 10.53
C TYR A 101 0.16 14.41 11.27
N GLY A 102 -0.27 14.31 12.53
CA GLY A 102 -0.63 15.43 13.41
C GLY A 102 -2.13 15.83 13.38
N ASN A 103 -2.53 16.66 14.34
CA ASN A 103 -3.91 17.12 14.57
C ASN A 103 -4.95 15.99 14.73
N TYR A 104 -4.57 14.89 15.38
CA TYR A 104 -5.41 13.70 15.56
C TYR A 104 -5.93 13.10 14.25
N PHE A 105 -5.26 13.35 13.12
CA PHE A 105 -5.54 12.64 11.88
C PHE A 105 -5.33 11.14 12.12
N PHE A 106 -6.31 10.34 11.73
CA PHE A 106 -6.33 8.90 11.99
C PHE A 106 -5.10 8.22 11.34
N PRO A 107 -4.46 7.24 11.97
CA PRO A 107 -4.74 6.64 13.29
C PRO A 107 -4.09 7.38 14.48
N GLY A 108 -3.33 8.46 14.24
CA GLY A 108 -2.64 9.22 15.28
C GLY A 108 -1.27 8.68 15.69
N THR A 109 -0.72 7.75 14.91
CA THR A 109 0.64 7.17 15.04
C THR A 109 1.44 7.40 13.75
N GLY A 110 2.70 6.96 13.72
CA GLY A 110 3.57 7.10 12.56
C GLY A 110 4.46 8.34 12.62
N ASP A 111 4.84 8.81 13.83
CA ASP A 111 5.87 9.85 13.91
C ASP A 111 7.21 9.29 13.40
N MET A 112 8.10 10.16 12.91
CA MET A 112 9.41 9.78 12.39
C MET A 112 10.33 9.10 13.42
N TYR A 113 9.99 9.19 14.71
CA TYR A 113 10.72 8.55 15.81
C TYR A 113 10.29 7.10 16.08
N GLU A 114 9.15 6.66 15.52
CA GLU A 114 8.74 5.27 15.54
C GLU A 114 9.57 4.50 14.51
N VAL A 115 10.66 3.89 14.97
CA VAL A 115 11.65 3.23 14.11
C VAL A 115 11.73 1.72 14.30
N GLY A 116 10.75 1.11 14.96
CA GLY A 116 10.80 -0.30 15.37
C GLY A 116 11.59 -0.51 16.67
N ALA A 117 11.58 -1.75 17.17
CA ALA A 117 12.26 -2.12 18.41
C ALA A 117 12.93 -3.50 18.29
N GLU A 118 13.81 -3.81 19.26
CA GLU A 118 14.59 -5.06 19.26
C GLU A 118 15.33 -5.27 17.93
N SER A 119 15.21 -6.45 17.31
CA SER A 119 15.79 -6.71 15.99
C SER A 119 15.18 -5.85 14.88
N GLY A 120 13.92 -5.40 15.05
CA GLY A 120 13.23 -4.53 14.10
C GLY A 120 13.61 -3.05 14.20
N ARG A 121 14.51 -2.65 15.12
CA ARG A 121 14.97 -1.27 15.19
C ARG A 121 15.67 -0.85 13.89
N TYR A 122 15.22 0.26 13.32
CA TYR A 122 15.55 0.79 11.99
C TYR A 122 14.95 0.04 10.79
N TYR A 123 14.08 -0.95 11.03
CA TYR A 123 13.31 -1.65 9.98
C TYR A 123 11.84 -1.17 9.90
N CYS A 124 11.53 -0.06 10.57
CA CYS A 124 10.27 0.65 10.43
C CYS A 124 10.61 2.11 10.13
N LEU A 125 10.09 2.63 9.03
CA LEU A 125 10.37 3.98 8.54
C LEU A 125 9.06 4.72 8.28
N ASN A 126 8.91 5.84 8.97
CA ASN A 126 7.74 6.69 8.85
C ASN A 126 8.12 8.03 8.24
N VAL A 127 7.34 8.46 7.24
CA VAL A 127 7.46 9.77 6.59
C VAL A 127 6.19 10.57 6.90
N PRO A 128 6.16 11.29 8.06
CA PRO A 128 5.01 12.09 8.44
C PRO A 128 4.92 13.37 7.60
N LEU A 129 3.77 13.58 6.96
CA LEU A 129 3.50 14.68 6.03
C LEU A 129 2.38 15.60 6.53
N ARG A 130 2.25 16.77 5.89
CA ARG A 130 1.19 17.76 6.12
C ARG A 130 0.24 17.82 4.92
N ASP A 131 -0.89 18.48 5.10
CA ASP A 131 -1.93 18.68 4.10
C ASP A 131 -1.37 19.28 2.80
N GLY A 132 -2.00 18.93 1.68
CA GLY A 132 -1.81 19.59 0.40
C GLY A 132 -0.49 19.29 -0.31
N ILE A 133 0.26 18.26 0.09
CA ILE A 133 1.46 17.84 -0.65
C ILE A 133 1.11 17.58 -2.12
N ASP A 134 1.94 18.10 -3.02
CA ASP A 134 1.78 17.98 -4.46
C ASP A 134 2.67 16.86 -5.05
N ASP A 135 2.43 16.53 -6.32
CA ASP A 135 3.13 15.48 -7.04
C ASP A 135 4.65 15.64 -6.98
N GLN A 136 5.15 16.86 -7.19
CA GLN A 136 6.59 17.12 -7.22
C GLN A 136 7.21 16.91 -5.84
N SER A 137 6.62 17.47 -4.77
CA SER A 137 7.14 17.33 -3.42
C SER A 137 7.10 15.87 -2.96
N TYR A 138 6.01 15.16 -3.26
CA TYR A 138 5.86 13.75 -2.93
C TYR A 138 6.93 12.91 -3.66
N LYS A 139 7.12 13.11 -4.96
CA LYS A 139 8.15 12.42 -5.76
C LYS A 139 9.57 12.64 -5.22
N HIS A 140 9.94 13.88 -4.91
CA HIS A 140 11.28 14.22 -4.42
C HIS A 140 11.55 13.70 -3.00
N LEU A 141 10.54 13.26 -2.27
CA LEU A 141 10.67 12.50 -1.02
C LEU A 141 10.67 10.99 -1.28
N PHE A 142 9.65 10.51 -1.99
CA PHE A 142 9.41 9.09 -2.22
C PHE A 142 10.58 8.41 -2.92
N GLN A 143 11.03 8.94 -4.06
CA GLN A 143 12.05 8.26 -4.86
C GLN A 143 13.40 8.15 -4.12
N PRO A 144 13.98 9.22 -3.53
CA PRO A 144 15.23 9.09 -2.80
C PRO A 144 15.15 8.17 -1.58
N VAL A 145 14.04 8.21 -0.84
CA VAL A 145 13.82 7.33 0.31
C VAL A 145 13.75 5.89 -0.15
N ILE A 146 12.88 5.55 -1.10
CA ILE A 146 12.71 4.17 -1.57
C ILE A 146 13.99 3.65 -2.23
N ASN A 147 14.73 4.49 -2.98
CA ASN A 147 16.02 4.10 -3.54
C ASN A 147 17.01 3.64 -2.46
N GLN A 148 17.16 4.44 -1.39
CA GLN A 148 18.05 4.11 -0.29
C GLN A 148 17.56 2.89 0.48
N VAL A 149 16.25 2.78 0.70
CA VAL A 149 15.66 1.60 1.33
C VAL A 149 16.00 0.34 0.54
N VAL A 150 15.79 0.32 -0.77
CA VAL A 150 16.11 -0.85 -1.61
C VAL A 150 17.62 -1.15 -1.57
N ASP A 151 18.48 -0.14 -1.68
CA ASP A 151 19.94 -0.30 -1.66
C ASP A 151 20.48 -0.90 -0.36
N TYR A 152 20.00 -0.40 0.80
CA TYR A 152 20.47 -0.87 2.10
C TYR A 152 19.76 -2.13 2.58
N TYR A 153 18.45 -2.22 2.42
CA TYR A 153 17.65 -3.34 2.91
C TYR A 153 17.72 -4.54 1.97
N GLN A 154 17.96 -4.34 0.67
CA GLN A 154 18.07 -5.39 -0.34
C GLN A 154 16.90 -6.38 -0.28
N PRO A 155 15.63 -5.92 -0.43
CA PRO A 155 14.47 -6.80 -0.36
C PRO A 155 14.47 -7.82 -1.49
N THR A 156 13.88 -8.98 -1.23
CA THR A 156 13.72 -10.04 -2.25
C THR A 156 12.28 -10.17 -2.76
N CYS A 157 11.34 -9.46 -2.13
CA CYS A 157 9.97 -9.27 -2.56
C CYS A 157 9.47 -7.92 -2.00
N ILE A 158 8.61 -7.24 -2.75
CA ILE A 158 7.96 -5.99 -2.35
C ILE A 158 6.45 -6.22 -2.27
N VAL A 159 5.83 -5.66 -1.24
CA VAL A 159 4.37 -5.49 -1.14
C VAL A 159 4.10 -3.99 -1.16
N LEU A 160 3.36 -3.52 -2.16
CA LEU A 160 2.99 -2.12 -2.33
C LEU A 160 1.48 -1.97 -2.12
N GLN A 161 1.09 -1.21 -1.09
CA GLN A 161 -0.27 -0.77 -0.85
C GLN A 161 -0.48 0.55 -1.60
N CYS A 162 -1.52 0.64 -2.43
CA CYS A 162 -1.81 1.80 -3.29
C CYS A 162 -3.13 2.50 -2.88
N GLY A 163 -3.24 2.87 -1.60
CA GLY A 163 -4.39 3.62 -1.09
C GLY A 163 -4.62 4.92 -1.86
N ALA A 164 -5.74 5.01 -2.57
CA ALA A 164 -6.06 6.11 -3.48
C ALA A 164 -6.72 7.31 -2.78
N ASP A 165 -6.78 7.33 -1.45
CA ASP A 165 -7.24 8.49 -0.66
C ASP A 165 -6.16 9.55 -0.45
N SER A 166 -4.92 9.28 -0.85
CA SER A 166 -3.85 10.29 -0.99
C SER A 166 -4.06 11.20 -2.22
N LEU A 167 -5.02 10.88 -3.09
CA LEU A 167 -5.39 11.72 -4.24
C LEU A 167 -6.06 13.03 -3.80
N GLY A 168 -5.81 14.09 -4.58
CA GLY A 168 -6.58 15.33 -4.51
C GLY A 168 -8.08 15.07 -4.71
N CYS A 169 -8.90 15.83 -3.99
CA CYS A 169 -10.36 15.71 -3.99
C CYS A 169 -10.90 14.35 -3.48
N ASP A 170 -10.13 13.60 -2.69
CA ASP A 170 -10.67 12.51 -1.90
C ASP A 170 -11.67 13.04 -0.83
N ARG A 171 -12.59 12.19 -0.38
CA ARG A 171 -13.61 12.55 0.61
C ARG A 171 -13.04 12.67 2.03
N LEU A 172 -12.05 11.86 2.38
CA LEU A 172 -11.41 11.82 3.70
C LEU A 172 -9.97 12.34 3.67
N GLY A 173 -9.28 12.12 2.55
CA GLY A 173 -7.92 12.57 2.35
C GLY A 173 -7.77 14.09 2.19
N CYS A 174 -6.60 14.59 2.55
CA CYS A 174 -6.23 16.01 2.49
C CYS A 174 -4.90 16.28 1.77
N PHE A 175 -4.40 15.31 1.01
CA PHE A 175 -3.30 15.51 0.07
C PHE A 175 -3.81 16.07 -1.27
N ASN A 176 -2.89 16.41 -2.17
CA ASN A 176 -3.18 16.99 -3.47
C ASN A 176 -2.47 16.24 -4.61
N LEU A 177 -2.38 14.91 -4.50
CA LEU A 177 -1.76 14.09 -5.55
C LEU A 177 -2.69 13.93 -6.75
N SER A 178 -2.13 14.00 -7.94
CA SER A 178 -2.82 13.58 -9.16
C SER A 178 -2.71 12.06 -9.34
N ILE A 179 -3.55 11.50 -10.21
CA ILE A 179 -3.44 10.09 -10.62
C ILE A 179 -2.06 9.79 -11.22
N ARG A 180 -1.47 10.76 -11.94
CA ARG A 180 -0.13 10.62 -12.52
C ARG A 180 0.94 10.58 -11.43
N GLY A 181 0.92 11.53 -10.49
CA GLY A 181 1.86 11.55 -9.36
C GLY A 181 1.78 10.30 -8.49
N HIS A 182 0.56 9.79 -8.26
CA HIS A 182 0.35 8.52 -7.56
C HIS A 182 0.94 7.33 -8.35
N GLY A 183 0.64 7.25 -9.65
CA GLY A 183 1.17 6.22 -10.54
C GLY A 183 2.70 6.24 -10.71
N GLU A 184 3.34 7.41 -10.63
CA GLU A 184 4.81 7.51 -10.64
C GLU A 184 5.47 6.74 -9.48
N CYS A 185 4.78 6.60 -8.34
CA CYS A 185 5.26 5.78 -7.22
C CYS A 185 5.23 4.29 -7.60
N VAL A 186 4.14 3.83 -8.22
CA VAL A 186 3.97 2.45 -8.70
C VAL A 186 5.01 2.13 -9.77
N GLU A 187 5.19 3.00 -10.77
CA GLU A 187 6.18 2.84 -11.84
C GLU A 187 7.61 2.79 -11.27
N TYR A 188 7.92 3.66 -10.31
CA TYR A 188 9.22 3.66 -9.66
C TYR A 188 9.50 2.36 -8.91
N VAL A 189 8.54 1.85 -8.14
CA VAL A 189 8.66 0.56 -7.43
C VAL A 189 8.80 -0.60 -8.42
N LYS A 190 8.00 -0.62 -9.50
CA LYS A 190 8.12 -1.62 -10.57
C LYS A 190 9.52 -1.63 -11.20
N SER A 191 10.16 -0.48 -11.35
CA SER A 191 11.46 -0.35 -12.02
C SER A 191 12.61 -1.12 -11.34
N PHE A 192 12.47 -1.49 -10.07
CA PHE A 192 13.47 -2.30 -9.35
C PHE A 192 13.50 -3.77 -9.80
N ASN A 193 12.50 -4.26 -10.54
CA ASN A 193 12.41 -5.64 -11.03
C ASN A 193 12.51 -6.70 -9.91
N ILE A 194 11.88 -6.42 -8.78
CA ILE A 194 11.75 -7.33 -7.63
C ILE A 194 10.32 -7.86 -7.63
N PRO A 195 10.07 -9.16 -7.30
CA PRO A 195 8.72 -9.71 -7.22
C PRO A 195 7.77 -8.81 -6.42
N LEU A 196 6.65 -8.42 -7.01
CA LEU A 196 5.81 -7.33 -6.53
C LEU A 196 4.35 -7.77 -6.32
N LEU A 197 3.88 -7.66 -5.08
CA LEU A 197 2.45 -7.76 -4.76
C LEU A 197 1.88 -6.34 -4.68
N VAL A 198 0.90 -6.02 -5.52
CA VAL A 198 0.22 -4.72 -5.54
C VAL A 198 -1.18 -4.86 -4.96
N LEU A 199 -1.50 -4.00 -4.00
CA LEU A 199 -2.77 -3.99 -3.28
C LEU A 199 -3.49 -2.65 -3.42
N GLY A 200 -4.80 -2.65 -3.19
CA GLY A 200 -5.61 -1.43 -3.11
C GLY A 200 -5.43 -0.72 -1.77
N GLY A 201 -6.55 -0.34 -1.13
CA GLY A 201 -6.54 0.36 0.15
C GLY A 201 -7.68 1.35 0.33
N GLY A 202 -7.38 2.47 0.98
CA GLY A 202 -8.25 3.64 1.06
C GLY A 202 -8.59 4.24 -0.30
N GLY A 203 -9.59 5.12 -0.31
CA GLY A 203 -10.09 5.76 -1.53
C GLY A 203 -11.61 5.94 -1.48
N TYR A 204 -12.06 7.17 -1.31
CA TYR A 204 -13.44 7.47 -0.92
C TYR A 204 -14.16 8.41 -1.89
N THR A 205 -13.45 8.95 -2.88
CA THR A 205 -14.04 9.46 -4.12
C THR A 205 -14.00 8.35 -5.19
N VAL A 206 -14.98 7.43 -5.15
CA VAL A 206 -15.01 6.17 -5.92
C VAL A 206 -14.65 6.32 -7.41
N ARG A 207 -15.16 7.37 -8.08
CA ARG A 207 -14.86 7.66 -9.50
C ARG A 207 -13.36 7.88 -9.75
N ASN A 208 -12.63 8.46 -8.80
CA ASN A 208 -11.20 8.71 -8.90
C ASN A 208 -10.40 7.46 -8.55
N VAL A 209 -10.86 6.67 -7.56
CA VAL A 209 -10.27 5.37 -7.21
C VAL A 209 -10.23 4.44 -8.42
N ALA A 210 -11.36 4.28 -9.10
CA ALA A 210 -11.45 3.45 -10.30
C ALA A 210 -10.49 3.92 -11.41
N ARG A 211 -10.37 5.24 -11.61
CA ARG A 211 -9.43 5.81 -12.59
C ARG A 211 -7.98 5.60 -12.19
N CYS A 212 -7.66 5.77 -10.90
CA CYS A 212 -6.31 5.61 -10.36
C CYS A 212 -5.82 4.18 -10.56
N TRP A 213 -6.53 3.19 -10.01
CA TRP A 213 -6.12 1.79 -10.12
C TRP A 213 -6.17 1.26 -11.56
N THR A 214 -7.04 1.80 -12.43
CA THR A 214 -7.02 1.49 -13.87
C THR A 214 -5.74 2.00 -14.53
N TYR A 215 -5.36 3.25 -14.24
CA TYR A 215 -4.12 3.84 -14.74
C TYR A 215 -2.88 3.09 -14.24
N GLU A 216 -2.83 2.79 -12.94
CA GLU A 216 -1.73 2.03 -12.34
C GLU A 216 -1.62 0.61 -12.90
N THR A 217 -2.76 -0.04 -13.16
CA THR A 217 -2.76 -1.33 -13.86
C THR A 217 -2.10 -1.20 -15.24
N SER A 218 -2.38 -0.11 -15.97
CA SER A 218 -1.77 0.17 -17.27
C SER A 218 -0.24 0.35 -17.16
N LEU A 219 0.25 1.02 -16.11
CA LEU A 219 1.68 1.13 -15.82
C LEU A 219 2.30 -0.24 -15.47
N LEU A 220 1.59 -1.07 -14.71
CA LEU A 220 2.06 -2.39 -14.30
C LEU A 220 2.19 -3.37 -15.47
N VAL A 221 1.37 -3.20 -16.51
CA VAL A 221 1.41 -4.04 -17.74
C VAL A 221 2.11 -3.36 -18.92
N ASP A 222 2.74 -2.19 -18.70
CA ASP A 222 3.43 -1.41 -19.72
C ASP A 222 2.57 -1.04 -20.95
N GLU A 223 1.26 -0.83 -20.73
CA GLU A 223 0.31 -0.49 -21.80
C GLU A 223 -0.20 0.96 -21.64
N PRO A 224 0.09 1.85 -22.60
CA PRO A 224 -0.49 3.19 -22.61
C PRO A 224 -1.99 3.11 -22.92
N ILE A 225 -2.80 3.83 -22.16
CA ILE A 225 -4.25 3.93 -22.36
C ILE A 225 -4.66 5.34 -22.76
N SER A 226 -5.78 5.44 -23.48
CA SER A 226 -6.39 6.71 -23.86
C SER A 226 -6.89 7.48 -22.64
N ASP A 227 -6.75 8.82 -22.65
CA ASP A 227 -7.38 9.69 -21.65
C ASP A 227 -8.92 9.69 -21.78
N GLU A 228 -9.45 9.42 -22.98
CA GLU A 228 -10.89 9.23 -23.19
C GLU A 228 -11.34 7.87 -22.66
N LEU A 229 -12.26 7.89 -21.69
CA LEU A 229 -12.79 6.68 -21.06
C LEU A 229 -13.69 5.89 -22.04
N PRO A 230 -13.53 4.57 -22.13
CA PRO A 230 -14.41 3.75 -22.95
C PRO A 230 -15.82 3.70 -22.36
N TYR A 231 -16.82 3.53 -23.22
CA TYR A 231 -18.19 3.27 -22.80
C TYR A 231 -18.28 1.90 -22.10
N SER A 232 -18.82 1.86 -20.88
CA SER A 232 -18.93 0.63 -20.07
C SER A 232 -20.37 0.24 -19.72
N GLY A 233 -21.38 0.99 -20.20
CA GLY A 233 -22.79 0.72 -19.92
C GLY A 233 -23.24 0.94 -18.47
N LYS A 234 -22.34 1.33 -17.55
CA LYS A 234 -22.64 1.68 -16.16
C LYS A 234 -22.31 3.16 -15.94
N LEU A 235 -23.35 4.00 -15.98
CA LEU A 235 -23.31 5.42 -15.67
C LEU A 235 -24.34 5.71 -14.57
N GLU A 236 -24.03 5.32 -13.33
CA GLU A 236 -24.62 5.91 -12.11
C GLU A 236 -23.57 5.92 -11.00
#